data_AF-A0A919LYP7-F1
#
_entry.id   AF-A0A919LYP7-F1
#
_cell.length_a   1.000
_cell.length_b   1.000
_cell.length_c   1.000
_cell.angle_alpha   90.00
_cell.angle_beta   90.00
_cell.angle_gamma   90.00
#
_symmetry.space_group_name_H-M   'P 1'
#
loop_
_entity.id
_entity.type
_entity.pdbx_description
1 polymer ?
#
loop_
_entity_poly.entity_id
_entity_poly.type
_entity_poly.pdbx_seq_one_letter_code
_entity_poly.pdbx_strand_id
1 'polypeptide(L)' 'MLRCHRQYLVNMAHLKEIRTEENGQAELLMRAGQTVPVSRRYLKSLKEAIGL' A
#
# COMPACT_ATOMS: atom_id res chain seq x y z
N MET A 1 -3.01 -8.76 7.74
CA MET A 1 -2.84 -7.30 7.90
C MET A 1 -1.41 -6.95 7.50
N LEU A 2 -1.21 -6.05 6.54
CA LEU A 2 0.12 -5.71 6.04
C LEU A 2 0.57 -4.35 6.56
N ARG A 3 1.83 -4.25 6.95
CA ARG A 3 2.48 -2.99 7.31
C ARG A 3 2.98 -2.28 6.06
N CYS A 4 2.32 -1.17 5.71
CA CYS A 4 2.67 -0.36 4.54
C CYS A 4 3.42 0.93 4.90
N HIS A 5 3.41 1.28 6.19
CA HIS A 5 4.16 2.40 6.72
C HIS A 5 4.54 2.10 8.17
N ARG A 6 5.52 2.83 8.73
CA ARG A 6 5.92 2.68 10.14
C ARG A 6 4.73 2.85 11.12
N GLN A 7 3.76 3.68 10.74
CA GLN A 7 2.56 4.01 11.52
C GLN A 7 1.24 3.52 10.90
N TYR A 8 1.27 2.86 9.73
CA TYR A 8 0.05 2.41 9.05
C TYR A 8 0.06 0.92 8.76
N LEU A 9 -1.05 0.29 9.12
CA LEU A 9 -1.40 -1.08 8.82
C LEU A 9 -2.62 -1.07 7.90
N VAL A 10 -2.59 -1.82 6.81
CA VAL A 10 -3.70 -1.90 5.86
C VAL A 10 -4.24 -3.32 5.80
N ASN A 11 -5.54 -3.41 5.59
CA ASN A 11 -6.18 -4.67 5.26
C ASN A 11 -6.28 -4.81 3.73
N MET A 12 -5.49 -5.71 3.15
CA MET A 12 -5.49 -5.95 1.70
C MET A 12 -6.83 -6.47 1.17
N ALA A 13 -7.68 -7.06 2.02
CA ALA A 13 -9.01 -7.49 1.60
C ALA A 13 -9.90 -6.32 1.13
N HIS A 14 -9.60 -5.10 1.59
CA HIS A 14 -10.31 -3.88 1.22
C HIS A 14 -9.50 -3.00 0.27
N LEU A 15 -8.40 -3.51 -0.28
CA LEU A 15 -7.63 -2.78 -1.27
C LEU A 15 -8.44 -2.70 -2.58
N LYS A 16 -8.51 -1.51 -3.16
CA LYS A 16 -9.15 -1.25 -4.45
C LYS A 16 -8.10 -1.08 -5.54
N GLU A 17 -7.13 -0.21 -5.31
CA GLU A 17 -6.09 0.12 -6.29
C GLU A 17 -4.78 0.50 -5.58
N ILE A 18 -3.65 0.25 -6.24
CA ILE A 18 -2.32 0.67 -5.81
C ILE A 18 -1.82 1.68 -6.82
N ARG A 19 -1.61 2.92 -6.41
CA ARG A 19 -1.00 3.96 -7.24
C ARG A 19 0.45 4.09 -6.88
N THR A 20 1.34 3.72 -7.79
CA THR A 20 2.76 3.99 -7.64
C THR A 20 3.08 5.35 -8.24
N GLU A 21 3.74 6.19 -7.47
CA GLU A 21 4.21 7.51 -7.90
C GLU A 21 5.66 7.41 -8.41
N GLU A 22 6.02 8.28 -9.35
CA GLU A 22 7.38 8.34 -9.92
C GLU A 22 8.45 8.70 -8.86
N ASN A 23 8.02 9.29 -7.74
CA ASN A 23 8.85 9.59 -6.58
C ASN A 23 9.27 8.33 -5.78
N GLY A 24 8.86 7.15 -6.26
CA GLY A 24 9.10 5.83 -5.67
C GLY A 24 8.20 5.51 -4.47
N GLN A 25 7.28 6.40 -4.14
CA GLN A 25 6.23 6.17 -3.15
C GLN A 25 5.04 5.47 -3.80
N ALA A 26 4.13 4.95 -2.97
CA ALA A 26 2.85 4.47 -3.46
C ALA A 26 1.72 4.90 -2.54
N GLU A 27 0.52 4.95 -3.08
CA GLU A 27 -0.71 5.17 -2.35
C GLU A 27 -1.65 3.98 -2.55
N LEU A 28 -2.26 3.53 -1.46
CA LEU A 28 -3.27 2.47 -1.50
C LEU A 28 -4.63 3.11 -1.44
N LEU A 29 -5.40 2.94 -2.50
CA LEU A 29 -6.81 3.30 -2.52
C LEU A 29 -7.60 2.15 -1.92
N MET A 30 -8.26 2.39 -0.79
CA MET A 30 -9.15 1.44 -0.16
C MET A 30 -10.53 1.51 -0.80
N ARG A 31 -11.29 0.40 -0.76
CA ARG A 31 -12.68 0.34 -1.24
C ARG A 31 -13.60 1.32 -0.53
N ALA A 32 -13.28 1.69 0.72
CA ALA A 32 -13.98 2.70 1.50
C ALA A 32 -13.70 4.16 1.03
N GLY A 33 -12.87 4.36 0.00
CA GLY A 33 -12.50 5.69 -0.51
C GLY A 33 -11.35 6.35 0.26
N GLN A 34 -10.77 5.67 1.25
CA GLN A 34 -9.61 6.15 2.00
C GLN A 34 -8.32 5.87 1.22
N THR A 35 -7.42 6.84 1.13
CA THR A 35 -6.07 6.66 0.60
C THR A 35 -5.06 6.51 1.74
N VAL A 36 -4.20 5.50 1.65
CA VAL A 36 -3.14 5.25 2.63
C VAL A 36 -1.78 5.36 1.95
N PRO A 37 -0.92 6.29 2.36
CA PRO A 37 0.41 6.43 1.78
C PRO A 37 1.32 5.28 2.24
N VAL A 38 2.16 4.81 1.31
CA VAL A 38 3.10 3.71 1.46
C VAL A 38 4.49 4.22 1.10
N SER A 39 5.40 4.14 2.05
CA SER A 39 6.79 4.47 1.77
C SER A 39 7.45 3.41 0.91
N ARG A 40 8.40 3.84 0.06
CA ARG A 40 9.19 2.97 -0.85
C ARG A 40 9.74 1.72 -0.17
N ARG A 41 10.19 1.84 1.09
CA ARG A 41 10.73 0.74 1.89
C ARG A 41 9.73 -0.40 2.11
N TYR A 42 8.44 -0.10 2.22
CA TYR A 42 7.38 -1.09 2.41
C TYR A 42 6.71 -1.49 1.10
N LEU A 43 6.90 -0.71 0.02
CA LEU A 43 6.36 -0.99 -1.30
C LEU A 43 6.89 -2.32 -1.86
N LYS A 44 8.17 -2.64 -1.62
CA LYS A 44 8.76 -3.93 -1.99
C LYS A 44 8.06 -5.10 -1.27
N SER A 45 7.95 -5.02 0.07
CA SER A 45 7.26 -6.04 0.87
C SER A 45 5.76 -6.12 0.55
N LEU A 46 5.15 -5.00 0.15
CA LEU A 46 3.77 -4.95 -0.31
C LEU A 46 3.60 -5.76 -1.60
N LYS A 47 4.47 -5.54 -2.60
CA LYS A 47 4.47 -6.30 -3.87
C LYS A 47 4.69 -7.79 -3.63
N GLU A 48 5.65 -8.15 -2.78
CA GLU A 48 5.89 -9.55 -2.41
C GLU A 48 4.67 -10.18 -1.72
N ALA A 49 3.99 -9.44 -0.84
CA ALA A 49 2.81 -9.93 -0.14
C ALA A 49 1.57 -10.10 -1.04
N ILE A 50 1.49 -9.38 -2.17
CA ILE A 50 0.46 -9.59 -3.20
C ILE A 50 0.90 -10.62 -4.27
N GLY A 51 2.11 -11.18 -4.15
CA GLY A 51 2.64 -12.20 -5.06
C GLY A 51 3.00 -11.69 -6.45
N LEU A 52 3.39 -10.42 -6.57
CA LEU A 52 3.67 -9.72 -7.82
C LEU A 52 5.15 -9.35 -7.94
#